data_AF-A0A5D0QIE1-F1
#
_entry.id   AF-A0A5D0QIE1-F1
#
_cell.length_a   1.000
_cell.length_b   1.000
_cell.length_c   1.000
_cell.angle_alpha   90.00
_cell.angle_beta   90.00
_cell.angle_gamma   90.00
#
_symmetry.space_group_name_H-M   'P 1'
#
loop_
_entity.id
_entity.type
_entity.pdbx_description
1 polymer ?
#
loop_
_entity_poly.entity_id
_entity_poly.type
_entity_poly.pdbx_seq_one_letter_code
_entity_poly.pdbx_strand_id
1 'polypeptide(L)'
;MAARGMFSTTDLRPPLAERGIDLSPSQVYRLVAEKPERLSLRTLMALLDILGCTMEDLIEPARSELTDRHLRRTPALPAAPARSRKPG
;
A
#
# COMPACT_ATOMS: atom_id res chain seq x y z
N MET A 1 -17.33 -3.16 8.69
CA MET A 1 -18.30 -4.19 8.23
C MET A 1 -19.45 -4.39 9.22
N ALA A 2 -19.20 -4.85 10.45
CA ALA A 2 -20.26 -5.12 11.44
C ALA A 2 -21.19 -3.92 11.71
N ALA A 3 -20.66 -2.69 11.74
CA ALA A 3 -21.45 -1.46 11.85
C ALA A 3 -22.50 -1.27 10.73
N ARG A 4 -22.39 -2.01 9.62
CA ARG A 4 -23.33 -2.03 8.51
C ARG A 4 -24.05 -3.36 8.34
N GLY A 5 -24.13 -4.15 9.41
CA GLY A 5 -24.85 -5.42 9.44
C GLY A 5 -24.21 -6.55 8.62
N MET A 6 -22.95 -6.39 8.20
CA MET A 6 -22.19 -7.40 7.47
C MET A 6 -21.35 -8.23 8.43
N PHE A 7 -21.62 -9.53 8.47
CA PHE A 7 -20.98 -10.48 9.39
C PHE A 7 -20.13 -11.54 8.66
N SER A 8 -20.21 -11.59 7.34
CA SER A 8 -19.33 -12.34 6.46
C SER A 8 -18.69 -11.40 5.43
N THR A 9 -17.46 -11.71 4.99
CA THR A 9 -16.84 -10.97 3.87
C THR A 9 -17.68 -11.07 2.60
N THR A 10 -18.37 -12.19 2.38
CA THR A 10 -19.24 -12.41 1.22
C THR A 10 -20.44 -11.46 1.16
N ASP A 11 -20.81 -10.82 2.28
CA ASP A 11 -21.91 -9.85 2.35
C ASP A 11 -21.59 -8.58 1.54
N LEU A 12 -20.32 -8.35 1.19
CA LEU A 12 -19.91 -7.27 0.29
C LEU A 12 -20.21 -7.56 -1.18
N ARG A 13 -20.47 -8.81 -1.58
CA ARG A 13 -20.66 -9.16 -3.00
C ARG A 13 -21.88 -8.48 -3.62
N PRO A 14 -23.09 -8.56 -3.03
CA PRO A 14 -24.25 -7.89 -3.63
C PRO A 14 -24.06 -6.38 -3.83
N PRO A 15 -23.64 -5.57 -2.83
CA PRO A 15 -23.51 -4.13 -3.02
C PRO A 15 -22.34 -3.74 -3.93
N LEU A 16 -21.30 -4.56 -4.06
CA LEU A 16 -20.24 -4.36 -5.06
C LEU A 16 -20.78 -4.65 -6.48
N ALA A 17 -21.55 -5.72 -6.66
CA ALA A 17 -22.16 -6.07 -7.94
C ALA A 17 -23.14 -5.01 -8.43
N GLU A 18 -23.94 -4.42 -7.53
CA GLU A 18 -24.82 -3.26 -7.84
C GLU A 18 -24.04 -2.07 -8.43
N ARG A 19 -22.77 -1.91 -8.06
CA ARG A 19 -21.86 -0.87 -8.57
C ARG A 19 -21.05 -1.35 -9.79
N GLY A 20 -21.40 -2.50 -10.36
CA GLY A 20 -20.74 -3.12 -11.51
C GLY A 20 -19.35 -3.68 -11.20
N ILE A 21 -19.11 -4.09 -9.95
CA ILE A 21 -17.86 -4.73 -9.50
C ILE A 21 -18.20 -6.17 -9.10
N ASP A 22 -18.07 -7.09 -10.06
CA ASP A 22 -18.28 -8.51 -9.80
C ASP A 22 -17.00 -9.17 -9.31
N LEU A 23 -17.03 -9.68 -8.09
CA LEU A 23 -15.92 -10.38 -7.44
C LEU A 23 -16.38 -11.76 -6.95
N SER A 24 -15.54 -12.75 -7.17
CA SER A 24 -15.71 -14.08 -6.59
C SER A 24 -15.60 -14.04 -5.06
N PRO A 25 -16.17 -15.02 -4.34
CA PRO A 25 -16.03 -15.11 -2.89
C PRO A 25 -14.58 -15.05 -2.41
N SER A 26 -13.66 -15.74 -3.09
CA SER A 26 -12.23 -15.72 -2.77
C SER A 26 -11.58 -14.36 -3.04
N GLN A 27 -12.02 -13.63 -4.06
CA GLN A 27 -11.53 -12.27 -4.31
C GLN A 27 -11.97 -11.31 -3.22
N VAL A 28 -13.23 -11.39 -2.79
CA VAL A 28 -13.74 -10.58 -1.68
C VAL A 28 -13.07 -10.95 -0.35
N TYR A 29 -12.85 -12.24 -0.10
CA TYR A 29 -12.09 -12.68 1.07
C TYR A 29 -10.70 -12.06 1.10
N ARG A 30 -9.90 -12.19 0.02
CA ARG A 30 -8.55 -11.62 -0.05
C ARG A 30 -8.54 -10.09 0.06
N LEU A 31 -9.54 -9.42 -0.50
CA LEU A 31 -9.68 -7.96 -0.40
C LEU A 31 -9.83 -7.47 1.05
N VAL A 32 -10.48 -8.26 1.91
CA VAL A 32 -10.81 -7.86 3.28
C VAL A 32 -9.86 -8.47 4.32
N ALA A 33 -9.47 -9.72 4.14
CA ALA A 33 -8.71 -10.49 5.11
C ALA A 33 -7.18 -10.45 4.87
N GLU A 34 -6.75 -10.03 3.68
CA GLU A 34 -5.33 -9.97 3.29
C GLU A 34 -4.97 -8.57 2.83
N LYS A 35 -3.67 -8.27 2.74
CA LYS A 35 -3.18 -7.02 2.15
C LYS A 35 -3.16 -7.17 0.62
N PRO A 36 -4.02 -6.46 -0.15
CA PRO A 36 -4.02 -6.58 -1.60
C PRO A 36 -2.76 -5.92 -2.20
N GLU A 37 -2.15 -6.58 -3.19
CA GLU A 37 -1.04 -5.98 -3.97
C GLU A 37 -1.52 -4.87 -4.91
N ARG A 38 -2.74 -5.00 -5.43
CA ARG A 38 -3.36 -4.08 -6.36
C ARG A 38 -4.82 -3.88 -5.98
N LEU A 39 -5.24 -2.63 -5.98
CA LEU A 39 -6.61 -2.22 -5.74
C LEU A 39 -6.99 -1.20 -6.81
N SER A 40 -8.16 -1.36 -7.44
CA SER A 40 -8.68 -0.34 -8.35
C SER A 40 -9.31 0.80 -7.55
N LEU A 41 -9.18 2.04 -8.04
CA LEU A 41 -9.85 3.19 -7.41
C LEU A 41 -11.38 3.03 -7.40
N ARG A 42 -11.96 2.39 -8.42
CA ARG A 42 -13.40 2.10 -8.46
C ARG A 42 -13.82 1.20 -7.30
N THR A 43 -13.04 0.16 -7.00
CA THR A 43 -13.27 -0.73 -5.86
C THR A 43 -13.09 0.01 -4.55
N LEU A 44 -12.05 0.84 -4.42
CA LEU A 44 -11.85 1.67 -3.23
C LEU A 44 -13.05 2.57 -2.94
N MET A 45 -13.49 3.35 -3.94
CA MET A 45 -14.62 4.26 -3.77
C MET A 45 -15.91 3.52 -3.44
N ALA A 46 -16.14 2.35 -4.04
CA ALA A 46 -17.28 1.51 -3.70
C ALA A 46 -17.21 1.02 -2.25
N LEU A 47 -16.04 0.59 -1.77
CA LEU A 47 -15.88 0.19 -0.37
C LEU A 47 -16.13 1.34 0.58
N LEU A 48 -15.64 2.54 0.31
CA LEU A 48 -15.89 3.71 1.15
C LEU A 48 -17.38 4.03 1.28
N ASP A 49 -18.11 4.02 0.16
CA ASP A 49 -19.56 4.23 0.12
C ASP A 49 -20.33 3.11 0.84
N ILE A 50 -19.98 1.85 0.54
CA ILE A 50 -20.58 0.65 1.13
C ILE A 50 -20.26 0.53 2.62
N LEU A 51 -19.12 1.04 3.10
CA LEU A 51 -18.71 0.96 4.51
C LEU A 51 -19.00 2.25 5.28
N GLY A 52 -19.32 3.34 4.59
CA GLY A 52 -19.66 4.63 5.21
C GLY A 52 -18.48 5.22 5.98
N CYS A 53 -17.28 5.04 5.44
CA CYS A 53 -16.02 5.41 6.09
C CYS A 53 -15.19 6.31 5.16
N THR A 54 -14.17 6.96 5.72
CA THR A 54 -13.26 7.80 4.93
C THR A 54 -12.05 7.00 4.45
N MET A 55 -11.23 7.60 3.60
CA MET A 55 -10.05 6.92 3.04
C MET A 55 -9.05 6.54 4.13
N GLU A 56 -8.94 7.38 5.16
CA GLU A 56 -8.05 7.21 6.31
C GLU A 56 -8.44 6.00 7.17
N ASP A 57 -9.70 5.56 7.10
CA ASP A 57 -10.16 4.35 7.80
C ASP A 57 -9.73 3.05 7.09
N LEU A 58 -9.32 3.11 5.82
CA LEU A 58 -8.96 1.94 5.00
C LEU A 58 -7.50 1.92 4.53
N ILE A 59 -6.87 3.08 4.38
CA ILE A 59 -5.56 3.24 3.76
C ILE A 59 -4.66 4.12 4.61
N GLU A 60 -3.42 3.65 4.78
CA GLU A 60 -2.35 4.40 5.42
C GLU A 60 -1.17 4.58 4.46
N PRO A 61 -0.49 5.76 4.45
CA PRO A 61 0.71 5.95 3.66
C PRO A 61 1.80 4.95 4.04
N ALA A 62 2.21 4.12 3.07
CA ALA A 62 3.34 3.22 3.28
C ALA A 62 4.65 4.03 3.28
N ARG A 63 5.43 3.93 4.37
CA ARG A 63 6.82 4.41 4.37
C ARG A 63 7.62 3.56 3.39
N SER A 64 8.19 4.20 2.37
CA SER A 64 9.05 3.51 1.41
C SER A 64 10.42 3.24 2.02
N GLU A 65 10.74 1.96 2.22
CA GLU A 65 12.07 1.45 2.64
C GLU A 65 13.20 1.82 1.66
N LEU A 66 12.88 2.39 0.48
CA LEU A 66 13.88 2.78 -0.53
C LEU A 66 14.79 3.92 -0.09
N THR A 67 14.37 4.74 0.88
CA THR A 67 15.19 5.84 1.40
C THR A 67 16.33 5.33 2.30
N ASP A 68 16.14 4.19 2.98
CA ASP A 68 17.13 3.64 3.92
C ASP A 68 18.34 3.03 3.17
N ARG A 69 18.11 2.41 2.01
CA ARG A 69 19.19 1.81 1.21
C ARG A 69 20.05 2.85 0.49
N HIS A 70 19.50 4.02 0.14
CA HIS A 70 20.26 5.02 -0.61
C HIS A 70 21.18 5.86 0.30
N LEU A 71 20.78 6.13 1.55
CA LEU A 71 21.66 6.75 2.54
C LEU A 71 22.82 5.86 2.99
N ARG A 72 22.70 4.52 2.87
CA ARG A 72 23.79 3.58 3.18
C ARG A 72 24.82 3.43 2.06
N ARG A 73 24.61 4.08 0.91
CA ARG A 73 25.55 4.10 -0.22
C ARG A 73 26.08 5.50 -0.47
N THR A 74 26.65 6.13 0.55
CA THR A 74 27.76 7.05 0.31
C THR A 74 29.02 6.21 0.08
N PRO A 75 29.55 6.09 -1.15
CA PRO A 75 30.91 5.60 -1.31
C PRO A 75 31.82 6.62 -0.62
N ALA A 76 32.57 6.17 0.39
CA ALA A 76 33.67 6.96 0.92
C ALA A 76 34.61 7.29 -0.25
N LEU A 77 34.75 8.59 -0.56
CA LEU A 77 35.70 9.05 -1.55
C LEU A 77 37.10 8.60 -1.09
N PRO A 78 37.92 7.93 -1.93
CA PRO A 78 39.28 7.62 -1.53
C PRO A 78 40.05 8.92 -1.31
N ALA A 79 40.67 9.06 -0.13
CA ALA A 79 41.53 10.18 0.21
C ALA A 79 42.65 10.29 -0.83
N ALA A 80 42.79 11.48 -1.43
CA ALA A 80 43.84 11.75 -2.40
C ALA A 80 45.23 11.59 -1.74
N PRO A 81 46.22 10.95 -2.42
CA PRO A 81 47.55 10.80 -1.84
C PRO A 81 48.26 12.15 -1.74
N ALA A 82 48.85 12.41 -0.59
CA ALA A 82 49.68 13.58 -0.32
C ALA A 82 50.87 13.61 -1.30
N ARG A 83 50.96 14.66 -2.12
CA ARG A 83 52.12 14.91 -2.97
C ARG A 83 53.33 15.23 -2.11
N SER A 84 54.28 14.30 -2.04
CA SER A 84 55.60 14.51 -1.46
C SER A 84 56.35 15.58 -2.26
N ARG A 85 56.50 16.79 -1.69
CA ARG A 85 57.50 17.76 -2.15
C ARG A 85 58.86 17.31 -1.63
N LYS A 86 59.77 16.88 -2.51
CA LYS A 86 61.20 16.78 -2.17
C LYS A 86 61.82 18.20 -2.21
N PRO A 87 62.61 18.61 -1.22
CA PRO A 87 63.54 19.73 -1.37
C PRO A 87 64.79 19.25 -2.13
N GLY A 88 65.49 20.21 -2.74
CA GLY A 88 66.59 20.00 -3.69
C GLY A 88 67.92 19.55 -3.09
#